data_AF-R0MJT1-F1
#
_entry.id   AF-R0MJT1-F1
#
_cell.length_a   1.000
_cell.length_b   1.000
_cell.length_c   1.000
_cell.angle_alpha   90.00
_cell.angle_beta   90.00
_cell.angle_gamma   90.00
#
_symmetry.space_group_name_H-M   'P 1'
#
loop_
_entity.id
_entity.type
_entity.pdbx_description
1 polymer ?
#
loop_
_entity_poly.entity_id
_entity_poly.type
_entity_poly.pdbx_seq_one_letter_code
_entity_poly.pdbx_strand_id
1 'polypeptide(L)'
;MGDKRTADYFHENHIPKKCVFIENEYAEIVCRKLNIEYRTCFRGFNRGCPIYSGVFIYKTDLLIFSNFLREYSENINTVLKNEIGIKSADTWRKIFKTVTKYLEIRQMLGLEDVQR
;
A
#
# COMPACT_ATOMS: atom_id res chain seq x y z
N MET A 1 -19.31 -24.14 10.50
CA MET A 1 -18.38 -24.58 9.43
C MET A 1 -17.34 -23.48 9.28
N GLY A 2 -16.17 -23.63 9.91
CA GLY A 2 -15.11 -22.62 9.86
C GLY A 2 -14.42 -22.65 8.50
N ASP A 3 -14.28 -21.49 7.89
CA ASP A 3 -13.55 -21.35 6.64
C ASP A 3 -12.10 -21.83 6.87
N LYS A 4 -11.65 -22.85 6.13
CA LYS A 4 -10.38 -23.57 6.40
C LYS A 4 -9.13 -22.68 6.34
N ARG A 5 -9.28 -21.42 5.91
CA ARG A 5 -8.22 -20.45 5.67
C ARG A 5 -7.98 -19.48 6.81
N THR A 6 -8.81 -19.46 7.85
CA THR A 6 -8.67 -18.52 8.96
C THR A 6 -8.26 -19.25 10.24
N ALA A 7 -7.37 -18.65 11.03
CA ALA A 7 -6.93 -19.13 12.32
C ALA A 7 -7.05 -18.03 13.38
N ASP A 8 -7.48 -18.41 14.59
CA ASP A 8 -7.60 -17.48 15.71
C ASP A 8 -6.23 -17.19 16.34
N TYR A 9 -5.83 -15.92 16.33
CA TYR A 9 -4.57 -15.45 16.88
C TYR A 9 -4.80 -14.39 17.97
N PHE A 10 -4.83 -14.85 19.21
CA PHE A 10 -5.00 -13.99 20.40
C PHE A 10 -3.75 -13.97 21.29
N HIS A 11 -2.85 -14.95 21.13
CA HIS A 11 -1.61 -15.08 21.90
C HIS A 11 -0.54 -15.80 21.07
N GLU A 12 0.73 -15.59 21.37
CA GLU A 12 1.87 -16.28 20.73
C GLU A 12 1.78 -17.81 20.81
N ASN A 13 1.05 -18.34 21.80
CA ASN A 13 0.86 -19.77 22.00
C ASN A 13 -0.08 -20.38 20.96
N HIS A 14 -0.82 -19.53 20.22
CA HIS A 14 -1.71 -19.97 19.15
C HIS A 14 -0.94 -20.18 17.84
N ILE A 15 0.33 -19.77 17.78
CA ILE A 15 1.18 -20.01 16.62
C ILE A 15 1.49 -21.51 16.55
N PRO A 16 1.12 -22.19 15.45
CA PRO A 16 1.47 -23.60 15.29
C PRO A 16 2.99 -23.81 15.32
N LYS A 17 3.47 -24.91 15.93
CA LYS A 17 4.91 -25.15 16.21
C LYS A 17 5.86 -24.97 15.01
N LYS A 18 5.39 -25.31 13.79
CA LYS A 18 6.16 -25.22 12.53
C LYS A 18 5.89 -23.95 11.71
N CYS A 19 5.03 -23.07 12.22
CA CYS A 19 4.63 -21.86 11.54
C CYS A 19 5.29 -20.63 12.19
N VAL A 20 5.22 -19.52 11.47
CA VAL A 20 5.60 -18.19 11.93
C VAL A 20 4.43 -17.26 11.67
N PHE A 21 4.21 -16.35 12.61
CA PHE A 21 3.28 -15.24 12.45
C PHE A 21 3.96 -14.08 11.76
N ILE A 22 3.33 -13.54 10.72
CA ILE A 22 3.80 -12.36 10.02
C ILE A 22 2.69 -11.32 9.98
N GLU A 23 2.90 -10.23 10.71
CA GLU A 23 2.01 -9.07 10.73
C GLU A 23 2.36 -8.12 9.58
N ASN A 24 1.65 -8.26 8.45
CA ASN A 24 1.78 -7.33 7.33
C ASN A 24 0.49 -7.33 6.49
N GLU A 25 0.09 -6.15 6.01
CA GLU A 25 -1.12 -5.95 5.19
C GLU A 25 -1.05 -6.63 3.81
N TYR A 26 0.15 -6.75 3.24
CA TYR A 26 0.38 -7.38 1.94
C TYR A 26 0.65 -8.87 2.03
N ALA A 27 0.82 -9.41 3.24
CA ALA A 27 1.25 -10.80 3.42
C ALA A 27 0.32 -11.81 2.74
N GLU A 28 -1.00 -11.61 2.87
CA GLU A 28 -1.98 -12.47 2.22
C GLU A 28 -1.85 -12.44 0.69
N ILE A 29 -1.66 -11.26 0.11
CA ILE A 29 -1.52 -11.09 -1.34
C ILE A 29 -0.26 -11.80 -1.83
N VAL A 30 0.85 -11.65 -1.10
CA VAL A 30 2.12 -12.30 -1.41
C VAL A 30 2.00 -13.82 -1.33
N CYS A 31 1.37 -14.36 -0.28
CA CYS A 31 1.12 -15.79 -0.17
C CYS A 31 0.28 -16.33 -1.33
N ARG A 32 -0.77 -15.61 -1.72
CA ARG A 32 -1.61 -15.98 -2.89
C ARG A 32 -0.81 -15.99 -4.18
N LYS A 33 0.08 -15.01 -4.41
CA LYS A 33 0.91 -14.92 -5.62
C LYS A 33 1.96 -16.02 -5.69
N LEU A 34 2.55 -16.37 -4.56
CA LEU A 34 3.57 -17.42 -4.45
C LEU A 34 2.96 -18.82 -4.35
N ASN A 35 1.63 -18.93 -4.28
CA ASN A 35 0.92 -20.18 -4.06
C ASN A 35 1.43 -20.94 -2.81
N ILE A 36 1.79 -20.19 -1.76
CA ILE A 36 2.21 -20.73 -0.46
C ILE A 36 0.96 -21.08 0.35
N GLU A 37 1.01 -22.17 1.13
CA GLU A 37 -0.06 -22.48 2.06
C GLU A 37 -0.01 -21.53 3.27
N TYR A 38 -1.09 -20.80 3.51
CA TYR A 38 -1.18 -19.83 4.60
C TYR A 38 -2.54 -19.89 5.29
N ARG A 39 -2.59 -19.34 6.51
CA ARG A 39 -3.85 -19.03 7.19
C ARG A 39 -3.87 -17.56 7.60
N THR A 40 -4.99 -16.88 7.35
CA THR A 40 -5.21 -15.52 7.83
C THR A 40 -5.48 -15.53 9.33
N CYS A 41 -4.88 -14.58 10.04
CA CYS A 41 -4.93 -14.54 11.50
C CYS A 41 -6.03 -13.59 11.97
N PHE A 42 -7.11 -14.14 12.53
CA PHE A 42 -8.16 -13.37 13.18
C PHE A 42 -7.70 -12.94 14.57
N ARG A 43 -7.70 -11.63 14.85
CA ARG A 43 -7.21 -11.08 16.12
C ARG A 43 -8.32 -10.59 17.04
N GLY A 44 -9.50 -10.30 16.51
CA GLY A 44 -10.63 -9.80 17.30
C GLY A 44 -11.52 -8.87 16.49
N PHE A 45 -12.27 -8.01 17.18
CA PHE A 45 -13.18 -7.06 16.55
C PHE A 45 -12.79 -5.61 16.90
N ASN A 46 -12.89 -4.71 15.92
CA ASN A 46 -12.85 -3.27 16.13
C ASN A 46 -14.18 -2.68 15.65
N ARG A 47 -14.93 -2.03 16.55
CA ARG A 47 -16.25 -1.44 16.27
C ARG A 47 -17.21 -2.39 15.54
N GLY A 48 -17.22 -3.66 15.94
CA GLY A 48 -18.07 -4.70 15.35
C GLY A 48 -17.54 -5.29 14.03
N CYS A 49 -16.42 -4.81 13.49
CA CYS A 49 -15.79 -5.37 12.30
C CYS A 49 -14.65 -6.33 12.68
N PRO A 50 -14.55 -7.54 12.08
CA PRO A 50 -13.46 -8.46 12.35
C PRO A 50 -12.12 -7.90 11.85
N ILE A 51 -11.09 -8.02 12.69
CA ILE A 51 -9.72 -7.63 12.36
C ILE A 51 -8.93 -8.90 12.02
N TYR A 52 -8.39 -8.91 10.81
CA TYR A 52 -7.38 -9.87 10.40
C TYR A 52 -6.03 -9.17 10.40
N SER A 53 -5.10 -9.64 11.23
CA SER A 53 -3.75 -9.08 11.28
C SER A 53 -2.77 -10.13 10.78
N GLY A 54 -2.39 -10.08 9.52
CA GLY A 54 -1.33 -10.93 8.98
C GLY A 54 -1.72 -12.40 8.75
N VAL A 55 -0.68 -13.23 8.63
CA VAL A 55 -0.81 -14.64 8.22
C VAL A 55 0.13 -15.56 9.02
N PHE A 56 -0.29 -16.82 9.15
CA PHE A 56 0.59 -17.93 9.49
C PHE A 56 1.10 -18.60 8.24
N ILE A 57 2.41 -18.74 8.15
CA ILE A 57 3.10 -19.51 7.10
C ILE A 57 4.04 -20.54 7.72
N TYR A 58 4.38 -21.58 6.97
CA TYR A 58 5.39 -22.54 7.40
C TYR A 58 6.80 -21.90 7.43
N LYS A 59 7.60 -22.31 8.41
CA LYS A 59 9.00 -21.87 8.55
C LYS A 59 9.85 -22.17 7.31
N THR A 60 9.51 -23.20 6.54
CA THR A 60 10.18 -23.60 5.30
C THR A 60 10.10 -22.53 4.22
N ASP A 61 8.96 -21.83 4.14
CA ASP A 61 8.67 -20.88 3.07
C ASP A 61 9.05 -19.45 3.45
N LEU A 62 9.47 -19.24 4.70
CA LEU A 62 9.77 -17.93 5.28
C LEU A 62 10.81 -17.14 4.48
N LEU A 63 11.85 -17.80 3.98
CA LEU A 63 12.93 -17.13 3.25
C LEU A 63 12.46 -16.57 1.91
N ILE A 64 11.71 -17.37 1.16
CA ILE A 64 11.17 -16.95 -0.14
C ILE A 64 10.13 -15.87 0.11
N PHE A 65 9.22 -16.12 1.06
CA PHE A 65 8.17 -15.19 1.40
C PHE A 65 8.72 -13.82 1.84
N SER A 66 9.72 -13.77 2.71
CA SER A 66 10.25 -12.50 3.24
C SER A 66 10.91 -11.64 2.16
N ASN A 67 11.65 -12.27 1.24
CA ASN A 67 12.25 -11.58 0.10
C ASN A 67 11.18 -10.95 -0.80
N PHE A 68 10.17 -11.73 -1.17
CA PHE A 68 9.07 -11.24 -2.00
C PHE A 68 8.22 -10.19 -1.30
N LEU A 69 7.96 -10.35 -0.01
CA LEU A 69 7.19 -9.36 0.76
C LEU A 69 7.90 -8.01 0.78
N ARG A 70 9.22 -8.02 0.98
CA ARG A 70 10.06 -6.82 0.96
C ARG A 70 9.99 -6.13 -0.39
N GLU A 71 10.32 -6.84 -1.47
CA GLU A 71 10.29 -6.29 -2.84
C GLU A 71 8.91 -5.79 -3.23
N TYR A 72 7.85 -6.52 -2.87
CA TYR A 72 6.48 -6.14 -3.17
C TYR A 72 6.09 -4.84 -2.44
N SER A 73 6.44 -4.72 -1.16
CA SER A 73 6.17 -3.51 -0.37
C SER A 73 6.94 -2.29 -0.89
N GLU A 74 8.21 -2.46 -1.28
CA GLU A 74 9.02 -1.40 -1.87
C GLU A 74 8.45 -0.95 -3.23
N ASN A 75 8.01 -1.90 -4.05
CA ASN A 75 7.40 -1.60 -5.34
C ASN A 75 6.08 -0.85 -5.21
N ILE A 76 5.18 -1.28 -4.30
CA ILE A 76 3.92 -0.56 -4.04
C ILE A 76 4.21 0.88 -3.59
N ASN A 77 5.14 1.07 -2.65
CA ASN A 77 5.51 2.39 -2.18
C ASN A 77 6.04 3.29 -3.31
N THR A 78 6.80 2.71 -4.24
CA THR A 78 7.32 3.42 -5.41
C THR A 78 6.20 3.82 -6.37
N VAL A 79 5.27 2.90 -6.68
CA VAL A 79 4.10 3.17 -7.51
C VAL A 79 3.24 4.28 -6.90
N LEU A 80 2.95 4.21 -5.60
CA LEU A 80 2.17 5.24 -4.90
C LEU A 80 2.85 6.62 -4.95
N LYS A 81 4.18 6.68 -4.74
CA LYS A 81 4.94 7.93 -4.87
C LYS A 81 4.88 8.48 -6.29
N ASN A 82 4.98 7.62 -7.30
CA ASN A 82 4.89 8.02 -8.70
C ASN A 82 3.49 8.57 -9.03
N GLU A 83 2.42 7.93 -8.55
CA GLU A 83 1.06 8.43 -8.74
C GLU A 83 0.84 9.80 -8.09
N ILE A 84 1.37 10.01 -6.88
CA ILE A 84 1.35 11.32 -6.21
C ILE A 84 2.13 12.34 -7.06
N GLY A 85 3.32 11.98 -7.53
CA GLY A 85 4.15 12.82 -8.40
C GLY A 85 3.43 13.23 -9.69
N ILE A 86 2.73 12.30 -10.34
CA ILE A 86 1.93 12.57 -11.55
C ILE A 86 0.78 13.56 -11.24
N LYS A 87 0.02 13.33 -10.16
CA LYS A 87 -1.06 14.23 -9.73
C LYS A 87 -0.55 15.64 -9.42
N SER A 88 0.60 15.74 -8.76
CA SER A 88 1.25 17.02 -8.49
C SER A 88 1.67 17.71 -9.79
N ALA A 89 2.27 16.99 -10.73
CA ALA A 89 2.67 17.53 -12.03
C ALA A 89 1.47 18.06 -12.83
N ASP A 90 0.36 17.34 -12.85
CA ASP A 90 -0.87 17.78 -13.53
C ASP A 90 -1.47 19.03 -12.86
N THR A 91 -1.37 19.14 -11.55
CA THR A 91 -1.79 20.35 -10.81
C THR A 91 -0.93 21.55 -11.21
N TRP A 92 0.40 21.38 -11.23
CA TRP A 92 1.32 22.42 -11.69
C TRP A 92 1.05 22.84 -13.13
N ARG A 93 0.79 21.89 -14.05
CA ARG A 93 0.41 22.23 -15.44
C ARG A 93 -0.84 23.11 -15.50
N LYS A 94 -1.87 22.85 -14.68
CA LYS A 94 -3.08 23.68 -14.62
C LYS A 94 -2.78 25.10 -14.11
N ILE A 95 -1.92 25.22 -13.11
CA ILE A 95 -1.47 26.52 -12.59
C ILE A 95 -0.72 27.28 -13.69
N PHE A 96 0.28 26.66 -14.32
CA PHE A 96 1.03 27.27 -15.42
C PHE A 96 0.10 27.75 -16.53
N LYS A 97 -0.85 26.93 -16.98
CA LYS A 97 -1.82 27.32 -18.01
C LYS A 97 -2.65 28.55 -17.61
N THR A 98 -3.05 28.62 -16.34
CA THR A 98 -3.78 29.78 -15.80
C THR A 98 -2.92 31.03 -15.79
N VAL A 99 -1.67 30.91 -15.32
CA VAL A 99 -0.71 32.02 -15.27
C VAL A 99 -0.37 32.52 -16.68
N THR A 100 -0.08 31.62 -17.62
CA THR A 100 0.20 31.99 -19.02
C THR A 100 -0.99 32.74 -19.62
N LYS A 101 -2.21 32.24 -19.44
CA LYS A 101 -3.42 32.92 -19.93
C LYS A 101 -3.61 34.29 -19.28
N TYR A 102 -3.31 34.43 -17.99
CA TYR A 102 -3.38 35.72 -17.31
C TYR A 102 -2.35 36.72 -17.86
N LEU A 103 -1.12 36.27 -18.11
CA LEU A 103 -0.06 37.09 -18.73
C LEU A 103 -0.44 37.53 -20.15
N GLU A 104 -0.99 36.63 -20.96
CA GLU A 104 -1.52 36.95 -22.31
C GLU A 104 -2.61 38.03 -22.25
N ILE A 105 -3.57 37.89 -21.33
CA ILE A 105 -4.64 38.89 -21.14
C ILE A 105 -4.06 40.25 -20.70
N ARG A 106 -3.09 40.27 -19.79
CA ARG A 106 -2.44 41.53 -19.38
C ARG A 106 -1.73 42.21 -20.53
N GLN A 107 -0.99 41.46 -21.35
CA GLN A 107 -0.33 41.99 -22.54
C GLN A 107 -1.35 42.57 -23.53
N MET A 108 -2.46 41.87 -23.80
CA MET A 108 -3.54 42.37 -24.66
C MET A 108 -4.17 43.67 -24.15
N LEU A 109 -4.23 43.85 -22.83
CA LEU A 109 -4.79 45.06 -22.20
C LEU A 109 -3.77 46.21 -22.10
N GLY A 110 -2.54 46.05 -22.60
CA GLY A 110 -1.47 47.04 -22.48
C GLY A 110 -1.00 47.26 -21.03
N LEU A 111 -1.32 46.31 -20.14
CA LEU A 111 -0.89 46.31 -18.74
C LEU A 111 0.48 45.62 -18.63
N GLU A 112 1.47 46.16 -19.33
CA GLU A 112 2.86 45.75 -19.12
C GLU A 112 3.32 46.33 -17.78
N ASP A 113 3.57 45.45 -16.80
CA ASP A 113 4.34 45.88 -15.63
C ASP A 113 5.74 46.23 -16.14
N VAL A 114 6.10 47.51 -15.97
CA VAL A 114 7.46 48.01 -16.05
C VAL A 114 8.35 47.13 -15.17
N GLN A 115 9.08 46.20 -15.79
CA GLN A 115 10.16 45.50 -15.12
C GLN A 115 11.23 46.56 -14.78
N ARG A 116 11.41 46.82 -13.48
CA ARG A 116 12.61 47.48 -12.94
C ARG A 116 13.67 46.44 -12.67
#